data_AF-A0A318UAH4-F1
#
_entry.id   AF-A0A318UAH4-F1
#
_cell.length_a   1.000
_cell.length_b   1.000
_cell.length_c   1.000
_cell.angle_alpha   90.00
_cell.angle_beta   90.00
_cell.angle_gamma   90.00
#
_symmetry.space_group_name_H-M   'P 1'
#
loop_
_entity.id
_entity.type
_entity.pdbx_description
1 polymer ?
#
loop_
_entity_poly.entity_id
_entity_poly.type
_entity_poly.pdbx_seq_one_letter_code
_entity_poly.pdbx_strand_id
1 'polypeptide(L)'
;MKNNDGVSVIKKDSKFSFLDNPFTRLDKNMMTAQGLRNLEAQFGQQTKLVLDIMIFIGTRYKSNFFGMLNFTLDDISKGIKTEKATLCKRFELPKGTKNYPEIDGVKLVSVLDYTLWMMKTRSWNYSSPVYDYVNDGVQKLQIKDVKLLESISYNFNRKNHEAKSYEIRINNNLPSILASNFWGMNHEDYFELGAKNNKSLHIQALHVNMSAKKQSAQNNDKDNPLLITTVDDLCDAALINMDQRPTDRKKVVTRLLDKLKTKTNLNFEYRYFSKTIHKEDYWVELKFDNALLNDSNEVTFLFILHKECLSFYLKNYNKDSKKVDTGQFQKWMSKEGIDTNEKIRIIKAAYKAVFTNKPQPTDDECIKFILEGAGRDTYIPQDDISISQQKPLVSNP
;
A
#
# COMPACT_ATOMS: atom_id res chain seq x y z
N MET A 1 -10.93 29.09 -37.10
CA MET A 1 -9.75 29.50 -36.30
C MET A 1 -10.22 30.23 -35.06
N LYS A 2 -10.26 29.55 -33.92
CA LYS A 2 -10.39 30.16 -32.59
C LYS A 2 -9.32 29.50 -31.74
N ASN A 3 -8.28 30.27 -31.42
CA ASN A 3 -7.22 29.85 -30.52
C ASN A 3 -7.80 29.81 -29.11
N ASN A 4 -7.92 28.62 -28.54
CA ASN A 4 -8.06 28.45 -27.10
C ASN A 4 -6.63 28.34 -26.56
N ASP A 5 -6.12 29.46 -26.07
CA ASP A 5 -4.93 29.49 -25.24
C ASP A 5 -5.25 28.77 -23.94
N GLY A 6 -4.95 27.46 -23.93
CA GLY A 6 -4.93 26.66 -22.73
C GLY A 6 -3.84 27.20 -21.81
N VAL A 7 -4.25 28.01 -20.84
CA VAL A 7 -3.42 28.39 -19.70
C VAL A 7 -2.97 27.11 -19.02
N SER A 8 -1.72 26.71 -19.28
CA SER A 8 -1.06 25.67 -18.51
C SER A 8 -0.87 26.22 -17.10
N VAL A 9 -1.65 25.71 -16.16
CA VAL A 9 -1.39 25.92 -14.74
C VAL A 9 -0.06 25.23 -14.45
N ILE A 10 1.03 26.01 -14.45
CA ILE A 10 2.32 25.59 -13.93
C ILE A 10 2.09 25.30 -12.45
N LYS A 11 1.88 24.02 -12.10
CA LYS A 11 1.94 23.58 -10.70
C LYS A 11 3.33 23.99 -10.21
N LYS A 12 3.39 24.95 -9.27
CA LYS A 12 4.61 25.21 -8.51
C LYS A 12 5.13 23.87 -8.01
N ASP A 13 6.36 23.51 -8.39
CA ASP A 13 7.03 22.32 -7.88
C ASP A 13 7.13 22.44 -6.35
N SER A 14 6.15 21.87 -5.64
CA SER A 14 6.22 21.79 -4.19
C SER A 14 7.39 20.87 -3.82
N LYS A 15 8.13 21.18 -2.75
CA LYS A 15 9.29 20.37 -2.32
C LYS A 15 8.94 18.93 -1.96
N PHE A 16 7.65 18.68 -1.72
CA PHE A 16 7.06 17.37 -1.46
C PHE A 16 6.16 16.89 -2.62
N SER A 17 6.37 17.36 -3.85
CA SER A 17 5.58 16.97 -5.04
C SER A 17 5.60 15.47 -5.33
N PHE A 18 6.60 14.76 -4.81
CA PHE A 18 6.67 13.30 -4.84
C PHE A 18 5.52 12.60 -4.08
N LEU A 19 4.80 13.31 -3.20
CA LEU A 19 3.58 12.80 -2.56
C LEU A 19 2.41 12.66 -3.55
N ASP A 20 2.41 13.43 -4.63
CA ASP A 20 1.39 13.37 -5.68
C ASP A 20 1.76 12.35 -6.78
N ASN A 21 2.84 11.60 -6.59
CA ASN A 21 3.33 10.62 -7.56
C ASN A 21 2.41 9.38 -7.61
N PRO A 22 1.93 8.95 -8.80
CA PRO A 22 1.04 7.80 -8.97
C PRO A 22 1.67 6.44 -8.64
N PHE A 23 2.93 6.37 -8.19
CA PHE A 23 3.50 5.11 -7.71
C PHE A 23 3.02 4.75 -6.30
N THR A 24 2.40 3.60 -6.14
CA THR A 24 2.13 2.95 -4.85
C THR A 24 3.32 2.08 -4.43
N ARG A 25 3.53 1.90 -3.12
CA ARG A 25 4.55 0.99 -2.58
C ARG A 25 3.88 -0.28 -2.06
N LEU A 26 4.40 -1.42 -2.47
CA LEU A 26 3.95 -2.74 -2.03
C LEU A 26 5.14 -3.59 -1.58
N ASP A 27 4.91 -4.47 -0.62
CA ASP A 27 5.91 -5.46 -0.20
C ASP A 27 6.37 -6.30 -1.41
N LYS A 28 7.70 -6.49 -1.54
CA LYS A 28 8.28 -7.23 -2.68
C LYS A 28 7.75 -8.65 -2.79
N ASN A 29 7.61 -9.36 -1.66
CA ASN A 29 7.17 -10.75 -1.67
C ASN A 29 5.72 -10.85 -2.14
N MET A 30 4.85 -9.87 -1.81
CA MET A 30 3.47 -9.80 -2.30
C MET A 30 3.40 -9.69 -3.82
N MET A 31 4.35 -9.02 -4.44
CA MET A 31 4.35 -8.80 -5.88
C MET A 31 4.92 -9.98 -6.68
N THR A 32 5.37 -11.05 -6.03
CA THR A 32 5.82 -12.28 -6.70
C THR A 32 4.64 -13.17 -7.10
N ALA A 33 4.86 -14.10 -8.04
CA ALA A 33 3.84 -15.09 -8.42
C ALA A 33 3.35 -15.89 -7.20
N GLN A 34 4.29 -16.36 -6.37
CA GLN A 34 3.98 -17.07 -5.12
C GLN A 34 3.20 -16.19 -4.13
N GLY A 35 3.58 -14.91 -3.99
CA GLY A 35 2.89 -13.97 -3.10
C GLY A 35 1.43 -13.76 -3.50
N LEU A 36 1.18 -13.59 -4.79
CA LEU A 36 -0.17 -13.45 -5.35
C LEU A 36 -0.99 -14.74 -5.20
N ARG A 37 -0.38 -15.92 -5.43
CA ARG A 37 -1.02 -17.22 -5.19
C ARG A 37 -1.34 -17.46 -3.72
N ASN A 38 -0.45 -17.06 -2.81
CA ASN A 38 -0.72 -17.11 -1.38
C ASN A 38 -1.90 -16.19 -1.02
N LEU A 39 -1.99 -15.01 -1.63
CA LEU A 39 -3.13 -14.12 -1.44
C LEU A 39 -4.44 -14.74 -1.96
N GLU A 40 -4.40 -15.42 -3.12
CA GLU A 40 -5.53 -16.18 -3.66
C GLU A 40 -5.97 -17.30 -2.71
N ALA A 41 -5.03 -18.13 -2.26
CA ALA A 41 -5.31 -19.24 -1.35
C ALA A 41 -5.93 -18.77 -0.02
N GLN A 42 -5.46 -17.64 0.52
CA GLN A 42 -5.94 -17.12 1.80
C GLN A 42 -7.27 -16.37 1.71
N PHE A 43 -7.58 -15.70 0.60
CA PHE A 43 -8.74 -14.80 0.49
C PHE A 43 -9.79 -15.24 -0.54
N GLY A 44 -9.47 -16.18 -1.41
CA GLY A 44 -10.38 -16.77 -2.40
C GLY A 44 -11.11 -15.71 -3.23
N GLN A 45 -12.43 -15.68 -3.14
CA GLN A 45 -13.25 -14.73 -3.89
C GLN A 45 -12.98 -13.25 -3.54
N GLN A 46 -12.40 -12.97 -2.37
CA GLN A 46 -12.08 -11.60 -1.96
C GLN A 46 -10.67 -11.14 -2.35
N THR A 47 -9.87 -11.98 -2.98
CA THR A 47 -8.48 -11.65 -3.35
C THR A 47 -8.38 -10.36 -4.15
N LYS A 48 -9.34 -10.07 -5.05
CA LYS A 48 -9.37 -8.79 -5.76
C LYS A 48 -9.52 -7.60 -4.82
N LEU A 49 -10.53 -7.61 -3.96
CA LEU A 49 -10.79 -6.50 -3.05
C LEU A 49 -9.66 -6.34 -2.03
N VAL A 50 -9.09 -7.44 -1.53
CA VAL A 50 -7.91 -7.39 -0.66
C VAL A 50 -6.73 -6.73 -1.39
N LEU A 51 -6.46 -7.12 -2.64
CA LEU A 51 -5.41 -6.50 -3.44
C LEU A 51 -5.68 -5.01 -3.67
N ASP A 52 -6.91 -4.63 -4.04
CA ASP A 52 -7.33 -3.24 -4.21
C ASP A 52 -7.11 -2.41 -2.93
N ILE A 53 -7.47 -2.96 -1.76
CA ILE A 53 -7.26 -2.34 -0.45
C ILE A 53 -5.75 -2.20 -0.17
N MET A 54 -4.94 -3.20 -0.49
CA MET A 54 -3.48 -3.12 -0.32
C MET A 54 -2.86 -2.04 -1.22
N ILE A 55 -3.35 -1.89 -2.46
CA ILE A 55 -2.93 -0.79 -3.34
C ILE A 55 -3.29 0.56 -2.73
N PHE A 56 -4.53 0.70 -2.24
CA PHE A 56 -5.03 1.91 -1.56
C PHE A 56 -4.26 2.24 -0.28
N ILE A 57 -3.90 1.24 0.50
CA ILE A 57 -3.02 1.38 1.66
C ILE A 57 -1.64 1.89 1.20
N GLY A 58 -1.07 1.28 0.17
CA GLY A 58 0.25 1.65 -0.35
C GLY A 58 0.33 3.06 -0.94
N THR A 59 -0.75 3.57 -1.55
CA THR A 59 -0.79 4.95 -2.05
C THR A 59 -0.79 5.96 -0.90
N ARG A 60 -1.48 5.62 0.20
CA ARG A 60 -1.55 6.45 1.40
C ARG A 60 -0.36 6.26 2.34
N TYR A 61 0.42 5.20 2.19
CA TYR A 61 1.63 4.98 2.99
C TYR A 61 2.67 6.08 2.80
N LYS A 62 2.79 6.64 1.57
CA LYS A 62 3.68 7.78 1.28
C LYS A 62 3.36 9.01 2.12
N SER A 63 2.11 9.15 2.51
CA SER A 63 1.59 10.23 3.35
C SER A 63 1.24 9.74 4.76
N ASN A 64 1.60 8.51 5.15
CA ASN A 64 1.29 7.91 6.44
C ASN A 64 2.28 6.80 6.79
N PHE A 65 3.46 7.22 7.27
CA PHE A 65 4.65 6.39 7.48
C PHE A 65 4.52 5.25 8.48
N PHE A 66 3.40 5.14 9.18
CA PHE A 66 3.35 4.27 10.36
C PHE A 66 2.17 3.32 10.33
N GLY A 67 1.26 3.43 9.36
CA GLY A 67 0.28 2.39 9.07
C GLY A 67 -1.01 2.44 9.88
N MET A 68 -1.43 3.60 10.40
CA MET A 68 -2.80 3.80 10.89
C MET A 68 -3.59 4.59 9.87
N LEU A 69 -4.54 3.98 9.17
CA LEU A 69 -5.32 4.63 8.12
C LEU A 69 -6.75 4.85 8.57
N ASN A 70 -7.17 6.11 8.54
CA ASN A 70 -8.56 6.51 8.69
C ASN A 70 -9.17 6.77 7.31
N PHE A 71 -10.38 6.27 7.08
CA PHE A 71 -11.11 6.52 5.85
C PHE A 71 -12.60 6.32 6.03
N THR A 72 -13.39 7.00 5.22
CA THR A 72 -14.82 6.75 5.07
C THR A 72 -15.08 5.75 3.94
N LEU A 73 -16.31 5.27 3.82
CA LEU A 73 -16.73 4.46 2.68
C LEU A 73 -16.51 5.19 1.34
N ASP A 74 -16.70 6.51 1.33
CA ASP A 74 -16.51 7.37 0.16
C ASP A 74 -15.04 7.38 -0.29
N ASP A 75 -14.15 7.49 0.68
CA ASP A 75 -12.72 7.58 0.44
C ASP A 75 -12.18 6.30 -0.18
N ILE A 76 -12.55 5.14 0.40
CA ILE A 76 -12.15 3.86 -0.16
C ILE A 76 -12.82 3.63 -1.52
N SER A 77 -14.11 3.91 -1.67
CA SER A 77 -14.84 3.75 -2.92
C SER A 77 -14.20 4.53 -4.07
N LYS A 78 -13.85 5.80 -3.84
CA LYS A 78 -13.11 6.63 -4.81
C LYS A 78 -11.71 6.10 -5.04
N GLY A 79 -10.99 5.77 -3.97
CA GLY A 79 -9.61 5.32 -4.00
C GLY A 79 -9.38 4.04 -4.80
N ILE A 80 -10.27 3.05 -4.65
CA ILE A 80 -10.19 1.78 -5.39
C ILE A 80 -11.08 1.73 -6.64
N LYS A 81 -11.67 2.87 -7.04
CA LYS A 81 -12.60 2.99 -8.18
C LYS A 81 -13.72 1.94 -8.17
N THR A 82 -14.29 1.65 -7.00
CA THR A 82 -15.38 0.68 -6.81
C THR A 82 -16.59 1.38 -6.23
N GLU A 83 -17.78 1.14 -6.77
CA GLU A 83 -19.01 1.76 -6.29
C GLU A 83 -19.30 1.42 -4.81
N LYS A 84 -19.70 2.43 -4.02
CA LYS A 84 -20.10 2.27 -2.61
C LYS A 84 -21.13 1.16 -2.42
N ALA A 85 -22.12 1.09 -3.32
CA ALA A 85 -23.17 0.08 -3.28
C ALA A 85 -22.59 -1.34 -3.32
N THR A 86 -21.54 -1.57 -4.12
CA THR A 86 -20.86 -2.87 -4.20
C THR A 86 -20.12 -3.20 -2.90
N LEU A 87 -19.48 -2.22 -2.27
CA LEU A 87 -18.80 -2.41 -0.98
C LEU A 87 -19.78 -2.65 0.18
N CYS A 88 -20.96 -2.04 0.12
CA CYS A 88 -22.02 -2.19 1.12
C CYS A 88 -22.91 -3.43 0.94
N LYS A 89 -22.79 -4.15 -0.19
CA LYS A 89 -23.56 -5.38 -0.40
C LYS A 89 -23.33 -6.33 0.75
N ARG A 90 -24.37 -7.05 1.14
CA ARG A 90 -24.27 -8.10 2.14
C ARG A 90 -23.33 -9.19 1.62
N PHE A 91 -22.32 -9.52 2.41
CA PHE A 91 -21.36 -10.56 2.06
C PHE A 91 -22.01 -11.95 2.16
N GLU A 92 -21.81 -12.80 1.16
CA GLU A 92 -22.30 -14.18 1.20
C GLU A 92 -21.37 -15.06 2.04
N LEU A 93 -21.84 -15.50 3.21
CA LEU A 93 -21.04 -16.33 4.12
C LEU A 93 -20.65 -17.67 3.46
N PRO A 94 -19.43 -18.18 3.73
CA PRO A 94 -19.04 -19.52 3.29
C PRO A 94 -20.00 -20.59 3.84
N LYS A 95 -20.19 -21.67 3.08
CA LYS A 95 -21.01 -22.81 3.50
C LYS A 95 -20.57 -23.31 4.88
N GLY A 96 -21.51 -23.41 5.82
CA GLY A 96 -21.27 -23.85 7.20
C GLY A 96 -21.08 -22.71 8.22
N THR A 97 -20.84 -21.48 7.78
CA THR A 97 -20.77 -20.31 8.67
C THR A 97 -22.17 -19.71 8.87
N LYS A 98 -22.64 -19.66 10.12
CA LYS A 98 -24.01 -19.21 10.45
C LYS A 98 -24.13 -17.72 10.79
N ASN A 99 -23.09 -17.12 11.36
CA ASN A 99 -23.12 -15.75 11.88
C ASN A 99 -21.99 -14.91 11.28
N TYR A 100 -22.28 -13.63 11.04
CA TYR A 100 -21.24 -12.65 10.76
C TYR A 100 -20.43 -12.37 12.03
N PRO A 101 -19.14 -12.01 11.88
CA PRO A 101 -18.35 -11.47 12.98
C PRO A 101 -19.01 -10.21 13.54
N GLU A 102 -18.79 -9.94 14.82
CA GLU A 102 -19.37 -8.80 15.54
C GLU A 102 -18.27 -8.08 16.32
N ILE A 103 -18.28 -6.76 16.29
CA ILE A 103 -17.38 -5.88 17.05
C ILE A 103 -18.25 -4.84 17.76
N ASP A 104 -18.16 -4.77 19.09
CA ASP A 104 -18.90 -3.82 19.94
C ASP A 104 -20.42 -3.79 19.66
N GLY A 105 -21.03 -4.96 19.43
CA GLY A 105 -22.45 -5.08 19.13
C GLY A 105 -22.82 -4.91 17.66
N VAL A 106 -21.86 -4.58 16.78
CA VAL A 106 -22.10 -4.32 15.36
C VAL A 106 -21.63 -5.48 14.50
N LYS A 107 -22.56 -6.06 13.74
CA LYS A 107 -22.30 -7.16 12.82
C LYS A 107 -21.62 -6.68 11.54
N LEU A 108 -20.53 -7.33 11.18
CA LEU A 108 -19.73 -7.04 9.98
C LEU A 108 -20.37 -7.73 8.76
N VAL A 109 -21.46 -7.15 8.27
CA VAL A 109 -22.31 -7.76 7.24
C VAL A 109 -21.93 -7.42 5.82
N SER A 110 -21.29 -6.28 5.58
CA SER A 110 -20.98 -5.82 4.23
C SER A 110 -19.74 -6.52 3.65
N VAL A 111 -19.61 -6.48 2.33
CA VAL A 111 -18.43 -7.00 1.61
C VAL A 111 -17.15 -6.32 2.12
N LEU A 112 -17.17 -5.00 2.33
CA LEU A 112 -16.02 -4.29 2.89
C LEU A 112 -15.72 -4.72 4.33
N ASP A 113 -16.72 -4.73 5.21
CA ASP A 113 -16.54 -5.07 6.64
C ASP A 113 -15.95 -6.47 6.80
N TYR A 114 -16.54 -7.44 6.10
CA TYR A 114 -16.10 -8.82 6.17
C TYR A 114 -14.71 -9.00 5.57
N THR A 115 -14.37 -8.25 4.52
CA THR A 115 -13.01 -8.28 3.92
C THR A 115 -11.97 -7.71 4.87
N LEU A 116 -12.23 -6.56 5.51
CA LEU A 116 -11.34 -5.98 6.52
C LEU A 116 -11.16 -6.93 7.71
N TRP A 117 -12.24 -7.57 8.16
CA TRP A 117 -12.18 -8.60 9.19
C TRP A 117 -11.32 -9.80 8.77
N MET A 118 -11.43 -10.28 7.53
CA MET A 118 -10.56 -11.34 7.02
C MET A 118 -9.10 -10.90 6.97
N MET A 119 -8.81 -9.68 6.53
CA MET A 119 -7.43 -9.14 6.51
C MET A 119 -6.80 -9.02 7.90
N LYS A 120 -7.62 -8.82 8.95
CA LYS A 120 -7.20 -8.83 10.35
C LYS A 120 -7.02 -10.24 10.91
N THR A 121 -7.89 -11.18 10.53
CA THR A 121 -7.94 -12.51 11.17
C THR A 121 -7.08 -13.55 10.48
N ARG A 122 -6.92 -13.47 9.16
CA ARG A 122 -6.13 -14.40 8.37
C ARG A 122 -4.69 -13.93 8.28
N SER A 123 -3.77 -14.90 8.41
CA SER A 123 -2.35 -14.67 8.17
C SER A 123 -2.09 -14.73 6.68
N TRP A 124 -1.27 -13.82 6.19
CA TRP A 124 -0.61 -13.94 4.91
C TRP A 124 0.80 -14.48 5.17
N ASN A 125 1.11 -15.63 4.59
CA ASN A 125 2.38 -16.30 4.83
C ASN A 125 3.42 -15.70 3.89
N TYR A 126 4.48 -15.13 4.48
CA TYR A 126 5.69 -14.80 3.74
C TYR A 126 6.31 -16.09 3.20
N SER A 127 6.45 -16.20 1.89
CA SER A 127 7.21 -17.28 1.24
C SER A 127 8.71 -17.11 1.40
N SER A 128 9.20 -15.94 1.83
CA SER A 128 10.61 -15.73 2.12
C SER A 128 10.92 -16.10 3.58
N PRO A 129 11.81 -17.07 3.82
CA PRO A 129 12.28 -17.35 5.17
C PRO A 129 13.03 -16.13 5.72
N VAL A 130 12.72 -15.76 6.97
CA VAL A 130 13.58 -14.84 7.72
C VAL A 130 14.70 -15.68 8.31
N TYR A 131 15.94 -15.41 7.88
CA TYR A 131 17.13 -16.02 8.45
C TYR A 131 17.53 -15.21 9.68
N ASP A 132 17.31 -15.76 10.87
CA ASP A 132 17.92 -15.21 12.08
C ASP A 132 19.28 -15.88 12.29
N TYR A 133 20.33 -15.06 12.40
CA TYR A 133 21.63 -15.51 12.87
C TYR A 133 21.58 -15.63 14.39
N VAL A 134 21.61 -16.86 14.88
CA VAL A 134 21.85 -17.10 16.29
C VAL A 134 23.36 -17.12 16.48
N ASN A 135 23.86 -16.42 17.51
CA ASN A 135 25.25 -16.56 17.98
C ASN A 135 25.56 -18.06 18.05
N ASP A 136 26.63 -18.50 17.38
CA ASP A 136 27.07 -19.90 17.12
C ASP A 136 26.90 -20.40 15.67
N GLY A 137 26.59 -19.53 14.71
CA GLY A 137 26.68 -19.86 13.27
C GLY A 137 25.55 -20.73 12.73
N VAL A 138 24.54 -21.04 13.54
CA VAL A 138 23.32 -21.73 13.12
C VAL A 138 22.32 -20.71 12.58
N GLN A 139 22.02 -20.78 11.28
CA GLN A 139 20.92 -20.03 10.68
C GLN A 139 19.59 -20.69 11.06
N LYS A 140 18.73 -19.96 11.77
CA LYS A 140 17.35 -20.41 12.01
C LYS A 140 16.45 -19.89 10.90
N LEU A 141 15.85 -20.81 10.15
CA LEU A 141 14.78 -20.52 9.20
C LEU A 141 13.49 -20.22 9.97
N GLN A 142 13.04 -18.97 10.01
CA GLN A 142 11.74 -18.64 10.58
C GLN A 142 10.76 -18.22 9.49
N ILE A 143 9.72 -19.03 9.30
CA ILE A 143 8.52 -18.62 8.56
C ILE A 143 7.70 -17.77 9.53
N LYS A 144 7.54 -16.48 9.23
CA LYS A 144 6.69 -15.58 10.02
C LYS A 144 5.34 -15.44 9.34
N ASP A 145 4.30 -15.87 10.04
CA ASP A 145 2.92 -15.55 9.69
C ASP A 145 2.69 -14.05 9.94
N VAL A 146 2.34 -13.30 8.90
CA VAL A 146 2.10 -11.86 9.02
C VAL A 146 0.65 -11.57 8.64
N LYS A 147 -0.12 -11.11 9.61
CA LYS A 147 -1.45 -10.54 9.35
C LYS A 147 -1.28 -9.24 8.57
N LEU A 148 -2.17 -8.96 7.63
CA LEU A 148 -2.13 -7.68 6.89
C LEU A 148 -2.51 -6.52 7.82
N LEU A 149 -3.53 -6.72 8.66
CA LEU A 149 -4.00 -5.75 9.63
C LEU A 149 -3.77 -6.25 11.07
N GLU A 150 -3.32 -5.36 11.95
CA GLU A 150 -3.22 -5.57 13.39
C GLU A 150 -4.57 -5.32 14.07
N SER A 151 -5.21 -4.19 13.75
CA SER A 151 -6.51 -3.82 14.31
C SER A 151 -7.41 -3.16 13.27
N ILE A 152 -8.70 -3.25 13.53
CA ILE A 152 -9.76 -2.53 12.82
C ILE A 152 -10.68 -1.97 13.90
N SER A 153 -10.98 -0.68 13.81
CA SER A 153 -11.90 0.04 14.67
C SER A 153 -12.90 0.76 13.78
N TYR A 154 -14.11 0.92 14.27
CA TYR A 154 -15.20 1.50 13.51
C TYR A 154 -15.86 2.58 14.34
N ASN A 155 -16.00 3.77 13.77
CA ASN A 155 -16.80 4.82 14.37
C ASN A 155 -18.19 4.77 13.77
N PHE A 156 -19.16 4.29 14.56
CA PHE A 156 -20.55 4.17 14.13
C PHE A 156 -21.39 5.34 14.61
N ASN A 157 -22.41 5.68 13.82
CA ASN A 157 -23.54 6.42 14.35
C ASN A 157 -24.47 5.46 15.10
N ARG A 158 -24.56 5.59 16.42
CA ARG A 158 -25.35 4.71 17.28
C ARG A 158 -26.84 4.69 16.96
N LYS A 159 -27.38 5.70 16.26
CA LYS A 159 -28.81 5.77 15.91
C LYS A 159 -29.20 4.93 14.70
N ASN A 160 -28.29 4.76 13.74
CA ASN A 160 -28.57 4.04 12.48
C ASN A 160 -27.58 2.88 12.22
N HIS A 161 -26.63 2.63 13.13
CA HIS A 161 -25.61 1.59 13.03
C HIS A 161 -24.75 1.63 11.75
N GLU A 162 -24.67 2.79 11.10
CA GLU A 162 -23.82 2.98 9.93
C GLU A 162 -22.40 3.40 10.35
N ALA A 163 -21.39 2.78 9.74
CA ALA A 163 -20.00 3.16 9.91
C ALA A 163 -19.77 4.55 9.29
N LYS A 164 -19.51 5.55 10.13
CA LYS A 164 -19.12 6.90 9.72
C LYS A 164 -17.67 6.92 9.24
N SER A 165 -16.78 6.20 9.92
CA SER A 165 -15.39 6.03 9.53
C SER A 165 -14.79 4.70 9.98
N TYR A 166 -13.82 4.24 9.21
CA TYR A 166 -13.00 3.07 9.45
C TYR A 166 -11.62 3.54 9.89
N GLU A 167 -11.11 2.94 10.96
CA GLU A 167 -9.71 3.08 11.38
C GLU A 167 -9.07 1.69 11.26
N ILE A 168 -8.08 1.54 10.39
CA ILE A 168 -7.31 0.30 10.27
C ILE A 168 -5.89 0.54 10.73
N ARG A 169 -5.33 -0.42 11.45
CA ARG A 169 -3.91 -0.48 11.74
C ARG A 169 -3.29 -1.61 10.94
N ILE A 170 -2.36 -1.26 10.08
CA ILE A 170 -1.50 -2.18 9.36
C ILE A 170 -0.55 -2.83 10.37
N ASN A 171 -0.23 -4.10 10.17
CA ASN A 171 0.75 -4.81 10.97
C ASN A 171 2.08 -4.03 11.12
N ASN A 172 2.61 -3.97 12.34
CA ASN A 172 3.82 -3.22 12.71
C ASN A 172 5.07 -3.57 11.89
N ASN A 173 5.14 -4.76 11.31
CA ASN A 173 6.25 -5.11 10.42
C ASN A 173 6.10 -4.45 9.04
N LEU A 174 4.88 -4.18 8.58
CA LEU A 174 4.63 -3.71 7.23
C LEU A 174 5.15 -2.30 6.95
N PRO A 175 5.07 -1.29 7.85
CA PRO A 175 5.72 0.00 7.63
C PRO A 175 7.23 -0.13 7.40
N SER A 176 7.93 -0.88 8.26
CA SER A 176 9.37 -1.14 8.10
C SER A 176 9.68 -1.79 6.75
N ILE A 177 8.85 -2.74 6.34
CA ILE A 177 8.94 -3.42 5.05
C ILE A 177 8.61 -2.46 3.88
N LEU A 178 7.58 -1.63 3.96
CA LEU A 178 7.24 -0.64 2.93
C LEU A 178 8.26 0.52 2.85
N ALA A 179 9.10 0.67 3.87
CA ALA A 179 10.22 1.59 3.88
C ALA A 179 11.51 1.00 3.27
N SER A 180 11.74 -0.32 3.39
CA SER A 180 13.04 -0.94 3.07
C SER A 180 12.99 -2.08 2.06
N ASN A 181 11.88 -2.81 1.99
CA ASN A 181 11.67 -4.00 1.17
C ASN A 181 10.38 -3.89 0.34
N PHE A 182 10.30 -2.86 -0.48
CA PHE A 182 9.17 -2.62 -1.36
C PHE A 182 9.57 -2.52 -2.83
N TRP A 183 8.55 -2.61 -3.68
CA TRP A 183 8.61 -2.26 -5.09
C TRP A 183 7.48 -1.26 -5.41
N GLY A 184 7.76 -0.35 -6.33
CA GLY A 184 6.79 0.62 -6.84
C GLY A 184 5.87 0.03 -7.91
N MET A 185 4.64 0.51 -8.01
CA MET A 185 3.74 0.21 -9.13
C MET A 185 2.87 1.43 -9.42
N ASN A 186 2.57 1.70 -10.70
CA ASN A 186 1.61 2.75 -11.04
C ASN A 186 0.19 2.30 -10.62
N HIS A 187 -0.42 2.99 -9.65
CA HIS A 187 -1.76 2.64 -9.18
C HIS A 187 -2.87 3.09 -10.14
N GLU A 188 -2.64 4.13 -10.94
CA GLU A 188 -3.61 4.60 -11.93
C GLU A 188 -3.79 3.56 -13.03
N ASP A 189 -2.68 3.05 -13.58
CA ASP A 189 -2.65 1.94 -14.54
C ASP A 189 -3.39 0.72 -13.96
N TYR A 190 -3.08 0.35 -12.71
CA TYR A 190 -3.71 -0.77 -12.01
C TYR A 190 -5.25 -0.65 -11.93
N PHE A 191 -5.76 0.52 -11.56
CA PHE A 191 -7.21 0.71 -11.45
C PHE A 191 -7.88 0.91 -12.81
N GLU A 192 -7.18 1.45 -13.82
CA GLU A 192 -7.71 1.53 -15.19
C GLU A 192 -7.93 0.13 -15.79
N LEU A 193 -7.01 -0.80 -15.54
CA LEU A 193 -7.17 -2.20 -15.95
C LEU A 193 -8.42 -2.86 -15.34
N GLY A 194 -8.87 -2.38 -14.19
CA GLY A 194 -10.05 -2.84 -13.45
C GLY A 194 -11.38 -2.17 -13.81
N ALA A 195 -11.34 -0.96 -14.38
CA ALA A 195 -12.50 -0.07 -14.49
C ALA A 195 -13.67 -0.60 -15.33
N LYS A 196 -13.47 -1.63 -16.17
CA LYS A 196 -14.50 -2.12 -17.11
C LYS A 196 -15.11 -3.48 -16.78
N ASN A 197 -14.62 -4.24 -15.79
CA ASN A 197 -15.21 -5.55 -15.43
C ASN A 197 -14.63 -6.14 -14.13
N ASN A 198 -15.49 -6.77 -13.31
CA ASN A 198 -15.11 -7.55 -12.11
C ASN A 198 -14.17 -8.75 -12.38
N LYS A 199 -13.95 -9.12 -13.64
CA LYS A 199 -13.02 -10.18 -14.07
C LYS A 199 -11.59 -9.66 -14.31
N SER A 200 -11.25 -8.48 -13.81
CA SER A 200 -9.94 -7.84 -13.99
C SER A 200 -8.84 -8.38 -13.11
N LEU A 201 -9.15 -9.23 -12.12
CA LEU A 201 -8.15 -9.74 -11.16
C LEU A 201 -6.91 -10.28 -11.85
N HIS A 202 -7.07 -11.09 -12.90
CA HIS A 202 -5.94 -11.71 -13.60
C HIS A 202 -4.97 -10.68 -14.21
N ILE A 203 -5.50 -9.65 -14.87
CA ILE A 203 -4.65 -8.62 -15.48
C ILE A 203 -4.06 -7.68 -14.43
N GLN A 204 -4.80 -7.39 -13.36
CA GLN A 204 -4.34 -6.57 -12.24
C GLN A 204 -3.23 -7.26 -11.45
N ALA A 205 -3.37 -8.56 -11.16
CA ALA A 205 -2.36 -9.38 -10.51
C ALA A 205 -1.09 -9.49 -11.39
N LEU A 206 -1.26 -9.71 -12.70
CA LEU A 206 -0.14 -9.71 -13.62
C LEU A 206 0.56 -8.34 -13.69
N HIS A 207 -0.18 -7.23 -13.65
CA HIS A 207 0.41 -5.88 -13.62
C HIS A 207 1.28 -5.65 -12.38
N VAL A 208 0.80 -6.10 -11.21
CA VAL A 208 1.57 -6.07 -9.96
C VAL A 208 2.89 -6.84 -10.13
N ASN A 209 2.82 -8.06 -10.65
CA ASN A 209 4.01 -8.88 -10.85
C ASN A 209 4.96 -8.34 -11.92
N MET A 210 4.44 -7.80 -13.02
CA MET A 210 5.25 -7.19 -14.08
C MET A 210 5.96 -5.93 -13.60
N SER A 211 5.34 -5.16 -12.69
CA SER A 211 5.97 -4.00 -12.04
C SER A 211 7.16 -4.40 -11.16
N ALA A 212 7.06 -5.55 -10.48
CA ALA A 212 8.14 -6.17 -9.73
C ALA A 212 9.27 -6.65 -10.65
N LYS A 213 8.93 -7.37 -11.73
CA LYS A 213 9.91 -7.84 -12.72
C LYS A 213 10.65 -6.68 -13.39
N LYS A 214 9.96 -5.57 -13.71
CA LYS A 214 10.59 -4.35 -14.24
C LYS A 214 11.68 -3.83 -13.31
N GLN A 215 11.36 -3.64 -12.03
CA GLN A 215 12.33 -3.16 -11.04
C GLN A 215 13.46 -4.16 -10.80
N SER A 216 13.18 -5.47 -10.79
CA SER A 216 14.21 -6.49 -10.68
C SER A 216 15.17 -6.45 -11.86
N ALA A 217 14.66 -6.31 -13.09
CA ALA A 217 15.48 -6.21 -14.30
C ALA A 217 16.36 -4.95 -14.27
N GLN A 218 15.78 -3.80 -13.92
CA GLN A 218 16.48 -2.52 -13.82
C GLN A 218 17.55 -2.48 -12.72
N ASN A 219 17.34 -3.22 -11.63
CA ASN A 219 18.34 -3.33 -10.56
C ASN A 219 19.53 -4.21 -10.98
N ASN A 220 19.31 -5.19 -11.86
CA ASN A 220 20.34 -6.09 -12.34
C ASN A 220 21.17 -5.47 -13.47
N ASP A 221 20.51 -4.84 -14.44
CA ASP A 221 21.14 -4.17 -15.58
C ASP A 221 20.33 -2.92 -15.93
N LYS A 222 20.93 -1.74 -15.73
CA LYS A 222 20.27 -0.46 -15.99
C LYS A 222 20.22 -0.12 -17.48
N ASP A 223 21.21 -0.57 -18.24
CA ASP A 223 21.39 -0.22 -19.65
C ASP A 223 20.60 -1.17 -20.56
N ASN A 224 20.43 -2.41 -20.12
CA ASN A 224 19.63 -3.42 -20.80
C ASN A 224 18.82 -4.27 -19.80
N PRO A 225 17.74 -3.73 -19.21
CA PRO A 225 16.92 -4.43 -18.22
C PRO A 225 16.11 -5.55 -18.87
N LEU A 226 16.78 -6.69 -19.03
CA LEU A 226 16.25 -7.92 -19.61
C LEU A 226 15.99 -8.94 -18.52
N LEU A 227 14.84 -9.63 -18.60
CA LEU A 227 14.45 -10.66 -17.66
C LEU A 227 13.85 -11.85 -18.39
N ILE A 228 14.30 -13.05 -18.04
CA ILE A 228 13.79 -14.30 -18.59
C ILE A 228 12.90 -14.96 -17.54
N THR A 229 11.71 -15.39 -17.96
CA THR A 229 10.73 -16.07 -17.11
C THR A 229 10.00 -17.17 -17.90
N THR A 230 9.15 -17.97 -17.24
CA THR A 230 8.37 -19.03 -17.91
C THR A 230 6.93 -18.57 -18.12
N VAL A 231 6.23 -19.17 -19.08
CA VAL A 231 4.78 -18.97 -19.22
C VAL A 231 4.03 -19.36 -17.95
N ASP A 232 4.49 -20.40 -17.26
CA ASP A 232 3.86 -20.91 -16.05
C ASP A 232 3.98 -19.92 -14.88
N ASP A 233 5.14 -19.27 -14.70
CA ASP A 233 5.31 -18.21 -13.69
C ASP A 233 4.41 -17.00 -13.96
N LEU A 234 4.22 -16.63 -15.23
CA LEU A 234 3.27 -15.58 -15.63
C LEU A 234 1.81 -16.01 -15.44
N CYS A 235 1.49 -17.29 -15.64
CA CYS A 235 0.16 -17.83 -15.34
C CYS A 235 -0.13 -17.78 -13.84
N ASP A 236 0.85 -18.15 -13.03
CA ASP A 236 0.75 -18.10 -11.57
C ASP A 236 0.60 -16.68 -11.06
N ALA A 237 1.40 -15.74 -11.57
CA ALA A 237 1.25 -14.32 -11.29
C ALA A 237 -0.12 -13.77 -11.70
N ALA A 238 -0.67 -14.23 -12.83
CA ALA A 238 -1.98 -13.84 -13.31
C ALA A 238 -3.13 -14.62 -12.65
N LEU A 239 -2.86 -15.51 -11.70
CA LEU A 239 -3.85 -16.37 -11.05
C LEU A 239 -4.69 -17.22 -12.04
N ILE A 240 -4.09 -17.67 -13.14
CA ILE A 240 -4.76 -18.49 -14.16
C ILE A 240 -4.80 -19.96 -13.71
N ASN A 241 -5.89 -20.68 -13.97
CA ASN A 241 -5.95 -22.11 -13.63
C ASN A 241 -4.87 -22.90 -14.42
N MET A 242 -4.03 -23.64 -13.69
CA MET A 242 -2.94 -24.45 -14.25
C MET A 242 -3.40 -25.78 -14.84
N ASP A 243 -4.65 -26.20 -14.61
CA ASP A 243 -5.25 -27.41 -15.22
C ASP A 243 -5.51 -27.26 -16.74
N GLN A 244 -5.32 -26.06 -17.29
CA GLN A 244 -5.48 -25.78 -18.70
C GLN A 244 -4.31 -26.31 -19.54
N ARG A 245 -4.56 -26.64 -20.81
CA ARG A 245 -3.50 -27.08 -21.73
C ARG A 245 -2.43 -25.98 -21.88
N PRO A 246 -1.14 -26.33 -22.04
CA PRO A 246 -0.06 -25.33 -22.19
C PRO A 246 -0.30 -24.30 -23.31
N THR A 247 -0.89 -24.74 -24.42
CA THR A 247 -1.24 -23.86 -25.55
C THR A 247 -2.29 -22.82 -25.20
N ASP A 248 -3.27 -23.18 -24.37
CA ASP A 248 -4.33 -22.27 -23.93
C ASP A 248 -3.80 -21.29 -22.89
N ARG A 249 -2.95 -21.77 -21.95
CA ARG A 249 -2.23 -20.92 -20.99
C ARG A 249 -1.42 -19.84 -21.70
N LYS A 250 -0.62 -20.22 -22.70
CA LYS A 250 0.15 -19.28 -23.53
C LYS A 250 -0.77 -18.26 -24.23
N LYS A 251 -1.90 -18.68 -24.82
CA LYS A 251 -2.86 -17.76 -25.47
C LYS A 251 -3.47 -16.75 -24.49
N VAL A 252 -3.75 -17.17 -23.25
CA VAL A 252 -4.26 -16.27 -22.21
C VAL A 252 -3.18 -15.28 -21.79
N VAL A 253 -1.97 -15.75 -21.48
CA VAL A 253 -0.83 -14.89 -21.11
C VAL A 253 -0.51 -13.88 -22.21
N THR A 254 -0.43 -14.29 -23.47
CA THR A 254 -0.23 -13.37 -24.61
C THR A 254 -1.27 -12.25 -24.62
N ARG A 255 -2.57 -12.59 -24.52
CA ARG A 255 -3.63 -11.56 -24.46
C ARG A 255 -3.48 -10.59 -23.28
N LEU A 256 -3.05 -11.09 -22.12
CA LEU A 256 -2.83 -10.24 -20.95
C LEU A 256 -1.61 -9.33 -21.15
N LEU A 257 -0.49 -9.86 -21.66
CA LEU A 257 0.71 -9.09 -21.95
C LEU A 257 0.46 -8.01 -23.01
N ASP A 258 -0.24 -8.33 -24.10
CA ASP A 258 -0.62 -7.36 -25.13
C ASP A 258 -1.51 -6.25 -24.57
N LYS A 259 -2.45 -6.61 -23.69
CA LYS A 259 -3.30 -5.64 -23.02
C LYS A 259 -2.51 -4.77 -22.04
N LEU A 260 -1.56 -5.32 -21.29
CA LEU A 260 -0.67 -4.52 -20.43
C LEU A 260 0.18 -3.56 -21.27
N LYS A 261 0.78 -4.04 -22.36
CA LYS A 261 1.60 -3.23 -23.27
C LYS A 261 0.83 -2.04 -23.86
N THR A 262 -0.48 -2.19 -24.10
CA THR A 262 -1.33 -1.15 -24.71
C THR A 262 -2.06 -0.25 -23.72
N LYS A 263 -2.19 -0.66 -22.44
CA LYS A 263 -3.01 0.04 -21.42
C LYS A 263 -2.23 0.55 -20.23
N THR A 264 -0.93 0.35 -20.17
CA THR A 264 -0.11 0.73 -19.02
C THR A 264 1.18 1.39 -19.48
N ASN A 265 1.80 2.12 -18.57
CA ASN A 265 3.09 2.77 -18.78
C ASN A 265 4.27 1.86 -18.41
N LEU A 266 4.05 0.53 -18.35
CA LEU A 266 5.10 -0.43 -18.04
C LEU A 266 6.21 -0.45 -19.10
N ASN A 267 5.89 -0.12 -20.36
CA ASN A 267 6.79 -0.04 -21.51
C ASN A 267 7.76 -1.22 -21.59
N PHE A 268 7.30 -2.31 -22.20
CA PHE A 268 8.09 -3.51 -22.36
C PHE A 268 7.84 -4.18 -23.71
N GLU A 269 8.84 -4.92 -24.14
CA GLU A 269 8.77 -5.87 -25.24
C GLU A 269 8.88 -7.28 -24.68
N TYR A 270 8.29 -8.23 -25.40
CA TYR A 270 8.41 -9.63 -25.02
C TYR A 270 8.50 -10.54 -26.24
N ARG A 271 9.28 -11.61 -26.12
CA ARG A 271 9.35 -12.69 -27.12
C ARG A 271 9.33 -14.05 -26.45
N TYR A 272 8.63 -14.98 -27.09
CA TYR A 272 8.66 -16.39 -26.70
C TYR A 272 9.85 -17.09 -27.33
N PHE A 273 10.52 -17.94 -26.56
CA PHE A 273 11.58 -18.81 -27.07
C PHE A 273 11.58 -20.16 -26.34
N SER A 274 12.27 -21.14 -26.90
CA SER A 274 12.49 -22.45 -26.27
C SER A 274 13.96 -22.57 -25.89
N LYS A 275 14.26 -22.99 -24.65
CA LYS A 275 15.64 -23.33 -24.24
C LYS A 275 16.03 -24.75 -24.62
N THR A 276 15.06 -25.59 -24.96
CA THR A 276 15.23 -27.01 -25.28
C THR A 276 14.83 -27.29 -26.73
N ILE A 277 15.37 -28.37 -27.29
CA ILE A 277 14.99 -28.90 -28.61
C ILE A 277 13.51 -29.34 -28.60
N HIS A 278 12.99 -29.75 -27.43
CA HIS A 278 11.58 -30.05 -27.20
C HIS A 278 10.78 -28.74 -27.07
N LYS A 279 9.82 -28.54 -27.99
CA LYS A 279 9.04 -27.32 -28.25
C LYS A 279 8.03 -26.91 -27.17
N GLU A 280 8.10 -27.51 -25.98
CA GLU A 280 7.05 -27.43 -24.96
C GLU A 280 7.43 -26.51 -23.78
N ASP A 281 8.73 -26.23 -23.59
CA ASP A 281 9.20 -25.26 -22.60
C ASP A 281 9.12 -23.83 -23.16
N TYR A 282 7.98 -23.18 -22.94
CA TYR A 282 7.80 -21.78 -23.35
C TYR A 282 8.41 -20.83 -22.33
N TRP A 283 9.60 -20.33 -22.66
CA TRP A 283 10.23 -19.21 -21.98
C TRP A 283 9.78 -17.90 -22.61
N VAL A 284 9.75 -16.86 -21.78
CA VAL A 284 9.43 -15.49 -22.18
C VAL A 284 10.62 -14.62 -21.81
N GLU A 285 11.19 -13.96 -22.80
CA GLU A 285 12.13 -12.87 -22.58
C GLU A 285 11.34 -11.57 -22.51
N LEU A 286 11.56 -10.79 -21.46
CA LEU A 286 10.96 -9.49 -21.21
C LEU A 286 12.07 -8.44 -21.25
N LYS A 287 11.91 -7.41 -22.07
CA LYS A 287 12.81 -6.26 -22.12
C LYS A 287 12.03 -5.02 -21.74
N PHE A 288 12.50 -4.29 -20.73
CA PHE A 288 11.81 -3.09 -20.25
C PHE A 288 12.47 -1.83 -20.78
N ASP A 289 11.67 -0.83 -21.14
CA ASP A 289 12.15 0.49 -21.53
C ASP A 289 11.84 1.49 -20.38
N ASN A 290 12.71 2.49 -20.21
CA ASN A 290 12.68 3.60 -19.24
C ASN A 290 13.34 3.36 -17.87
N ALA A 291 13.58 4.48 -17.17
CA ALA A 291 14.19 4.58 -15.86
C ALA A 291 13.33 3.98 -14.71
N LEU A 292 13.95 3.87 -13.53
CA LEU A 292 13.35 3.36 -12.30
C LEU A 292 12.02 4.04 -11.97
N LEU A 293 11.06 3.26 -11.48
CA LEU A 293 9.73 3.76 -11.08
C LEU A 293 9.77 4.68 -9.84
N ASN A 294 10.84 4.68 -9.05
CA ASN A 294 10.95 5.48 -7.83
C ASN A 294 12.22 6.37 -7.85
N ASP A 295 12.10 7.60 -7.34
CA ASP A 295 13.25 8.47 -7.07
C ASP A 295 13.99 7.96 -5.82
N SER A 296 15.24 7.52 -5.98
CA SER A 296 16.08 7.02 -4.88
C SER A 296 16.22 8.03 -3.73
N ASN A 297 16.14 9.33 -4.02
CA ASN A 297 16.20 10.37 -3.01
C ASN A 297 14.93 10.39 -2.16
N GLU A 298 13.74 10.28 -2.77
CA GLU A 298 12.47 10.18 -2.03
C GLU A 298 12.53 9.03 -1.02
N VAL A 299 12.96 7.85 -1.46
CA VAL A 299 13.03 6.66 -0.60
C VAL A 299 13.96 6.89 0.59
N THR A 300 15.13 7.44 0.34
CA THR A 300 16.13 7.74 1.36
C THR A 300 15.61 8.78 2.37
N PHE A 301 14.94 9.83 1.89
CA PHE A 301 14.35 10.87 2.73
C PHE A 301 13.31 10.28 3.69
N LEU A 302 12.38 9.48 3.18
CA LEU A 302 11.32 8.88 3.98
C LEU A 302 11.87 7.88 5.02
N PHE A 303 12.91 7.13 4.66
CA PHE A 303 13.59 6.22 5.58
C PHE A 303 14.26 6.96 6.74
N ILE A 304 15.03 8.02 6.44
CA ILE A 304 15.69 8.85 7.46
C ILE A 304 14.64 9.50 8.36
N LEU A 305 13.61 10.12 7.77
CA LEU A 305 12.53 10.75 8.51
C LEU A 305 11.86 9.79 9.50
N HIS A 306 11.47 8.61 9.05
CA HIS A 306 10.86 7.59 9.91
C HIS A 306 11.79 7.23 11.08
N LYS A 307 13.07 6.96 10.80
CA LYS A 307 14.06 6.59 11.82
C LYS A 307 14.24 7.67 12.88
N GLU A 308 14.38 8.93 12.46
CA GLU A 308 14.60 10.05 13.36
C GLU A 308 13.35 10.36 14.22
N CYS A 309 12.15 10.34 13.63
CA CYS A 309 10.90 10.48 14.38
C CYS A 309 10.75 9.38 15.43
N LEU A 310 11.04 8.12 15.06
CA LEU A 310 10.94 6.98 15.98
C LEU A 310 11.94 7.11 17.12
N SER A 311 13.18 7.47 16.82
CA SER A 311 14.24 7.72 17.81
C SER A 311 13.83 8.80 18.82
N PHE A 312 13.32 9.94 18.32
CA PHE A 312 12.82 11.02 19.15
C PHE A 312 11.67 10.56 20.06
N TYR A 313 10.69 9.87 19.49
CA TYR A 313 9.53 9.40 20.25
C TYR A 313 9.94 8.44 21.36
N LEU A 314 10.78 7.44 21.06
CA LEU A 314 11.21 6.46 22.06
C LEU A 314 11.96 7.11 23.22
N LYS A 315 12.83 8.07 22.92
CA LYS A 315 13.58 8.81 23.95
C LYS A 315 12.69 9.59 24.92
N ASN A 316 11.58 10.15 24.43
CA ASN A 316 10.76 11.09 25.19
C ASN A 316 9.51 10.45 25.81
N TYR A 317 8.89 9.51 25.12
CA TYR A 317 7.57 8.96 25.46
C TYR A 317 7.58 7.47 25.79
N ASN A 318 8.66 6.75 25.51
CA ASN A 318 8.75 5.30 25.74
C ASN A 318 9.99 4.92 26.58
N LYS A 319 10.18 5.61 27.70
CA LYS A 319 11.36 5.44 28.56
C LYS A 319 11.45 4.06 29.22
N ASP A 320 10.32 3.39 29.44
CA ASP A 320 10.24 2.19 30.28
C ASP A 320 9.89 0.89 29.54
N SER A 321 9.60 0.92 28.23
CA SER A 321 9.21 -0.29 27.51
C SER A 321 10.21 -0.67 26.40
N LYS A 322 10.60 -1.96 26.39
CA LYS A 322 11.46 -2.55 25.36
C LYS A 322 10.76 -2.71 23.99
N LYS A 323 9.47 -2.41 23.88
CA LYS A 323 8.67 -2.56 22.67
C LYS A 323 8.06 -1.21 22.27
N VAL A 324 8.21 -0.84 21.00
CA VAL A 324 7.57 0.37 20.49
C VAL A 324 6.05 0.19 20.53
N ASP A 325 5.32 1.05 21.27
CA ASP A 325 3.89 1.21 21.05
C ASP A 325 3.69 2.03 19.77
N THR A 326 3.60 1.31 18.66
CA THR A 326 3.43 1.90 17.32
C THR A 326 2.14 2.71 17.22
N GLY A 327 1.09 2.33 17.96
CA GLY A 327 -0.18 3.04 18.00
C GLY A 327 -0.06 4.43 18.62
N GLN A 328 0.65 4.53 19.74
CA GLN A 328 0.88 5.83 20.38
C GLN A 328 1.87 6.70 19.62
N PHE A 329 2.89 6.10 18.99
CA PHE A 329 3.80 6.82 18.10
C PHE A 329 3.08 7.40 16.87
N GLN A 330 2.19 6.63 16.24
CA GLN A 330 1.33 7.08 15.13
C GLN A 330 0.47 8.28 15.53
N LYS A 331 -0.18 8.20 16.70
CA LYS A 331 -0.99 9.30 17.25
C LYS A 331 -0.13 10.53 17.54
N TRP A 332 1.07 10.33 18.08
CA TRP A 332 2.00 11.42 18.31
C TRP A 332 2.35 12.15 17.02
N MET A 333 2.66 11.44 15.93
CA MET A 333 3.00 12.06 14.63
C MET A 333 1.86 12.88 14.03
N SER A 334 0.65 12.31 14.04
CA SER A 334 -0.54 12.90 13.39
C SER A 334 -1.25 13.97 14.21
N LYS A 335 -1.01 14.06 15.53
CA LYS A 335 -1.67 15.04 16.38
C LYS A 335 -1.08 16.45 16.22
N GLU A 336 -1.96 17.39 15.89
CA GLU A 336 -1.65 18.81 15.83
C GLU A 336 -1.27 19.34 17.23
N GLY A 337 -0.34 20.29 17.26
CA GLY A 337 0.09 20.97 18.48
C GLY A 337 1.04 20.18 19.39
N ILE A 338 1.25 18.88 19.15
CA ILE A 338 2.26 18.09 19.89
C ILE A 338 3.59 18.11 19.17
N ASP A 339 4.62 18.61 19.85
CA ASP A 339 6.03 18.66 19.40
C ASP A 339 6.21 19.16 17.98
N THR A 340 5.33 20.05 17.50
CA THR A 340 5.29 20.50 16.11
C THR A 340 6.64 21.06 15.66
N ASN A 341 7.26 21.90 16.49
CA ASN A 341 8.57 22.50 16.20
C ASN A 341 9.66 21.43 16.02
N GLU A 342 9.60 20.37 16.81
CA GLU A 342 10.56 19.28 16.72
C GLU A 342 10.34 18.41 15.49
N LYS A 343 9.07 18.11 15.17
CA LYS A 343 8.72 17.42 13.91
C LYS A 343 9.23 18.20 12.70
N ILE A 344 9.02 19.52 12.68
CA ILE A 344 9.54 20.42 11.62
C ILE A 344 11.07 20.33 11.55
N ARG A 345 11.76 20.39 12.70
CA ARG A 345 13.23 20.27 12.79
C ARG A 345 13.72 18.96 12.19
N ILE A 346 13.07 17.84 12.53
CA ILE A 346 13.41 16.51 12.01
C ILE A 346 13.18 16.44 10.49
N ILE A 347 12.04 16.94 9.99
CA ILE A 347 11.73 16.97 8.55
C ILE A 347 12.80 17.74 7.78
N LYS A 348 13.16 18.95 8.24
CA LYS A 348 14.21 19.76 7.59
C LYS A 348 15.57 19.08 7.62
N ALA A 349 15.92 18.42 8.72
CA ALA A 349 17.18 17.69 8.84
C ALA A 349 17.23 16.51 7.87
N ALA A 350 16.17 15.68 7.82
CA ALA A 350 16.06 14.57 6.87
C ALA A 350 16.09 15.05 5.42
N TYR A 351 15.40 16.16 5.11
CA TYR A 351 15.39 16.73 3.77
C TYR A 351 16.78 17.22 3.36
N LYS A 352 17.49 17.92 4.26
CA LYS A 352 18.86 18.39 4.02
C LYS A 352 19.84 17.26 3.77
N ALA A 353 19.69 16.15 4.49
CA ALA A 353 20.59 15.00 4.38
C ALA A 353 20.54 14.34 2.99
N VAL A 354 19.42 14.51 2.27
CA VAL A 354 19.18 13.86 0.97
C VAL A 354 19.23 14.85 -0.18
N PHE A 355 18.57 15.99 -0.04
CA PHE A 355 18.41 16.99 -1.09
C PHE A 355 19.37 18.17 -0.86
N THR A 356 20.67 17.89 -0.80
CA THR A 356 21.73 18.87 -0.48
C THR A 356 21.73 20.12 -1.37
N ASN A 357 21.33 19.97 -2.63
CA ASN A 357 21.31 21.04 -3.63
C ASN A 357 19.92 21.69 -3.82
N LYS A 358 18.90 21.29 -3.05
CA LYS A 358 17.56 21.89 -3.14
C LYS A 358 17.30 22.87 -1.99
N PRO A 359 16.52 23.94 -2.22
CA PRO A 359 16.09 24.82 -1.13
C PRO A 359 15.37 24.05 -0.04
N GLN A 360 15.69 24.33 1.23
CA GLN A 360 15.02 23.68 2.36
C GLN A 360 13.53 24.03 2.43
N PRO A 361 12.67 23.11 2.90
CA PRO A 361 11.26 23.41 3.12
C PRO A 361 11.06 24.49 4.18
N THR A 362 10.05 25.33 4.00
CA THR A 362 9.59 26.30 5.00
C THR A 362 8.87 25.58 6.14
N ASP A 363 8.61 26.28 7.25
CA ASP A 363 7.84 25.72 8.37
C ASP A 363 6.42 25.37 7.91
N ASP A 364 5.77 26.25 7.14
CA ASP A 364 4.44 26.00 6.58
C ASP A 364 4.41 24.78 5.66
N GLU A 365 5.43 24.59 4.82
CA GLU A 365 5.54 23.39 3.98
C GLU A 365 5.71 22.13 4.82
N CYS A 366 6.44 22.20 5.95
CA CYS A 366 6.61 21.09 6.87
C CYS A 366 5.32 20.80 7.67
N ILE A 367 4.60 21.83 8.11
CA ILE A 367 3.31 21.70 8.79
C ILE A 367 2.32 21.06 7.84
N LYS A 368 2.25 21.55 6.60
CA LYS A 368 1.43 20.96 5.55
C LYS A 368 1.82 19.50 5.30
N PHE A 369 3.11 19.19 5.29
CA PHE A 369 3.59 17.81 5.20
C PHE A 369 3.14 16.98 6.42
N ILE A 370 3.17 17.48 7.65
CA ILE A 370 2.69 16.75 8.83
C ILE A 370 1.17 16.50 8.74
N LEU A 371 0.40 17.52 8.34
CA LEU A 371 -1.07 17.49 8.33
C LEU A 371 -1.64 16.75 7.11
N GLU A 372 -1.16 17.04 5.91
CA GLU A 372 -1.63 16.42 4.66
C GLU A 372 -0.83 15.15 4.30
N GLY A 373 0.23 14.86 5.04
CA GLY A 373 1.28 13.92 4.69
C GLY A 373 1.99 13.24 5.86
N ALA A 374 1.37 13.20 7.05
CA ALA A 374 1.27 11.99 7.89
C ALA A 374 -0.20 11.57 8.07
N GLY A 375 -1.14 12.17 7.30
CA GLY A 375 -2.57 11.86 7.37
C GLY A 375 -3.44 12.68 6.41
N ARG A 376 -3.33 12.46 5.08
CA ARG A 376 -4.40 12.93 4.18
C ARG A 376 -5.69 12.14 4.50
N ASP A 377 -6.72 12.91 4.86
CA ASP A 377 -8.10 12.53 5.20
C ASP A 377 -8.36 11.90 6.57
N THR A 378 -7.73 12.38 7.66
CA THR A 378 -8.37 12.23 8.98
C THR A 378 -9.48 13.26 9.11
N TYR A 379 -10.71 12.84 8.86
CA TYR A 379 -11.88 13.49 9.45
C TYR A 379 -11.66 13.62 10.96
N ILE A 380 -11.45 14.84 11.44
CA ILE A 380 -11.52 15.18 12.86
C ILE A 380 -13.01 15.36 13.14
N PRO A 381 -13.66 14.51 13.97
CA PRO A 381 -15.01 14.78 14.43
C PRO A 381 -15.02 16.16 15.09
N GLN A 382 -15.84 17.08 14.58
CA GLN A 382 -15.94 18.45 15.13
C GLN A 382 -16.56 18.50 16.54
N ASP A 383 -16.86 17.36 17.16
CA ASP A 383 -17.64 17.30 18.40
C ASP A 383 -16.82 17.37 19.70
N ASP A 384 -15.47 17.41 19.66
CA ASP A 384 -14.63 17.52 20.89
C ASP A 384 -14.09 18.93 21.19
N ILE A 385 -14.56 19.97 20.48
CA ILE A 385 -14.34 21.36 20.89
C ILE A 385 -15.57 21.84 21.67
N SER A 386 -15.73 21.34 22.89
CA SER A 386 -16.62 21.97 23.87
C SER A 386 -15.93 22.16 25.22
N ILE A 387 -15.41 23.38 25.38
CA ILE A 387 -15.42 24.18 26.62
C ILE A 387 -14.70 23.58 27.83
N SER A 388 -13.41 23.90 27.96
CA SER A 388 -12.78 24.14 29.26
C SER A 388 -12.38 25.61 29.39
N GLN A 389 -13.38 26.50 29.41
CA GLN A 389 -13.26 27.78 30.10
C GLN A 389 -13.97 27.66 31.44
N GLN A 390 -13.29 27.12 32.45
CA GLN A 390 -13.70 27.37 33.82
C GLN A 390 -13.32 28.82 34.15
N LYS A 391 -14.35 29.67 34.26
CA LYS A 391 -14.27 31.01 34.82
C LYS A 391 -13.66 30.95 36.24
N PRO A 392 -12.88 31.96 36.66
CA PRO A 392 -12.48 32.08 38.06
C PRO A 392 -13.72 32.31 38.91
N LEU A 393 -13.85 31.54 40.00
CA LEU A 393 -14.77 31.82 41.09
C LEU A 393 -14.41 33.19 41.68
N VAL A 394 -15.23 34.19 41.38
CA VAL A 394 -15.24 35.46 42.11
C VAL A 394 -15.84 35.18 43.48
N SER A 395 -14.98 35.21 44.49
CA SER A 395 -15.37 35.41 45.88
C SER A 395 -15.95 36.81 46.04
N ASN A 396 -17.02 36.93 46.85
CA ASN A 396 -17.29 38.02 47.81
C ASN A 396 -18.79 38.08 48.15
N PRO A 397 -19.18 38.68 49.27
CA PRO A 397 -18.74 38.50 50.66
C PRO A 397 -19.82 37.82 51.53
#